data_AF-A0A956KCP6-F1
#
_entry.id   AF-A0A956KCP6-F1
#
_cell.length_a   1.000
_cell.length_b   1.000
_cell.length_c   1.000
_cell.angle_alpha   90.00
_cell.angle_beta   90.00
_cell.angle_gamma   90.00
#
_symmetry.space_group_name_H-M   'P 1'
#
loop_
_entity.id
_entity.type
_entity.pdbx_description
1 polymer ?
#
loop_
_entity_poly.entity_id
_entity_poly.type
_entity_poly.pdbx_seq_one_letter_code
_entity_poly.pdbx_strand_id
1 'polypeptide(L)'
;MRTSSRLLTALALGALIGCGLGAKVDQLIEIADSETSRGCACEWQTANYASEQECFEDRRVTSAQRGCLEGTVDDAPNRESAERLLDCYTAAYDSLGSCSGGLDCTDDLSRLACALEFGVDVTDCGSEDPDLAADMLQCLGVGD
;
A
#
# COMPACT_ATOMS: atom_id res chain seq x y z
N MET A 1 42.12 -40.54 -21.23
CA MET A 1 42.01 -39.66 -20.05
C MET A 1 40.87 -38.69 -20.32
N ARG A 2 39.71 -38.92 -19.71
CA ARG A 2 38.45 -38.23 -20.04
C ARG A 2 38.18 -37.13 -19.01
N THR A 3 37.88 -35.97 -19.55
CA THR A 3 37.59 -34.68 -18.92
C THR A 3 36.60 -34.76 -17.75
N SER A 4 36.95 -34.11 -16.63
CA SER A 4 36.02 -33.80 -15.54
C SER A 4 36.00 -32.29 -15.36
N SER A 5 35.14 -31.61 -16.13
CA SER A 5 34.76 -30.21 -15.86
C SER A 5 33.66 -30.24 -14.80
N ARG A 6 34.01 -29.89 -13.56
CA ARG A 6 33.01 -29.62 -12.52
C ARG A 6 32.40 -28.25 -12.81
N LEU A 7 31.14 -28.26 -13.23
CA LEU A 7 30.30 -27.07 -13.28
C LEU A 7 30.26 -26.45 -11.87
N LEU A 8 30.82 -25.24 -11.75
CA LEU A 8 30.54 -24.31 -10.66
C LEU A 8 29.17 -23.69 -10.95
N THR A 9 28.11 -24.34 -10.51
CA THR A 9 26.78 -23.74 -10.44
C THR A 9 26.42 -23.54 -8.98
N ALA A 10 26.74 -22.37 -8.47
CA ALA A 10 26.07 -21.81 -7.31
C ALA A 10 25.96 -20.31 -7.57
N LEU A 11 24.93 -19.94 -8.35
CA LEU A 11 24.29 -18.64 -8.20
C LEU A 11 23.81 -18.58 -6.74
N ALA A 12 24.64 -18.03 -5.87
CA ALA A 12 24.14 -17.36 -4.69
C ALA A 12 23.45 -16.10 -5.23
N LEU A 13 22.18 -16.24 -5.62
CA LEU A 13 21.28 -15.11 -5.72
C LEU A 13 21.41 -14.35 -4.41
N GLY A 14 21.76 -13.07 -4.54
CA GLY A 14 21.86 -12.16 -3.42
C GLY A 14 20.56 -12.20 -2.63
N ALA A 15 20.60 -12.88 -1.48
CA ALA A 15 19.85 -12.42 -0.33
C ALA A 15 20.46 -11.06 0.03
N LEU A 16 20.02 -10.02 -0.68
CA LEU A 16 20.07 -8.67 -0.17
C LEU A 16 19.32 -8.74 1.16
N ILE A 17 20.07 -8.69 2.24
CA ILE A 17 19.58 -8.18 3.50
C ILE A 17 19.13 -6.76 3.17
N GLY A 18 17.87 -6.62 2.76
CA GLY A 18 17.22 -5.35 2.54
C GLY A 18 17.05 -4.68 3.89
N CYS A 19 18.06 -3.94 4.35
CA CYS A 19 17.94 -3.03 5.48
C CYS A 19 17.11 -1.77 5.10
N GLY A 20 16.21 -1.86 4.12
CA GLY A 20 15.33 -0.79 3.65
C GLY A 20 13.88 -1.14 3.98
N LEU A 21 13.04 -0.12 4.21
CA LEU A 21 11.61 -0.33 4.44
C LEU A 21 10.83 -0.62 3.13
N GLY A 22 11.53 -0.70 1.99
CA GLY A 22 10.95 -0.94 0.66
C GLY A 22 10.00 -2.14 0.59
N ALA A 23 10.32 -3.27 1.23
CA ALA A 23 9.41 -4.43 1.24
C ALA A 23 8.06 -4.15 1.96
N LYS A 24 8.06 -3.26 2.96
CA LYS A 24 6.84 -2.83 3.64
C LYS A 24 6.07 -1.78 2.82
N VAL A 25 6.79 -0.92 2.12
CA VAL A 25 6.18 -0.01 1.12
C VAL A 25 5.52 -0.81 0.01
N ASP A 26 6.18 -1.84 -0.51
CA ASP A 26 5.63 -2.78 -1.49
C ASP A 26 4.34 -3.41 -0.98
N GLN A 27 4.36 -3.94 0.24
CA GLN A 27 3.19 -4.56 0.87
C GLN A 27 2.02 -3.57 1.03
N LEU A 28 2.30 -2.35 1.50
CA LEU A 28 1.29 -1.31 1.64
C LEU A 28 0.67 -0.94 0.28
N ILE A 29 1.48 -0.84 -0.77
CA ILE A 29 1.00 -0.52 -2.12
C ILE A 29 0.16 -1.67 -2.68
N GLU A 30 0.61 -2.91 -2.50
CA GLU A 30 -0.14 -4.09 -2.97
C GLU A 30 -1.54 -4.15 -2.33
N ILE A 31 -1.66 -3.87 -1.03
CA ILE A 31 -2.97 -3.87 -0.37
C ILE A 31 -3.81 -2.65 -0.74
N ALA A 32 -3.21 -1.48 -0.90
CA ALA A 32 -3.91 -0.28 -1.36
C ALA A 32 -4.45 -0.45 -2.79
N ASP A 33 -3.69 -1.06 -3.70
CA ASP A 33 -4.12 -1.37 -5.06
C ASP A 33 -5.23 -2.45 -5.06
N SER A 34 -5.15 -3.46 -4.18
CA SER A 34 -6.24 -4.43 -3.98
C SER A 34 -7.55 -3.74 -3.61
N GLU A 35 -7.51 -2.83 -2.64
CA GLU A 35 -8.71 -2.09 -2.21
C GLU A 35 -9.19 -1.10 -3.27
N THR A 36 -8.28 -0.47 -4.01
CA THR A 36 -8.62 0.40 -5.14
C THR A 36 -9.34 -0.37 -6.23
N SER A 37 -8.85 -1.56 -6.59
CA SER A 37 -9.46 -2.46 -7.57
C SER A 37 -10.89 -2.82 -7.14
N ARG A 38 -11.07 -3.24 -5.88
CA ARG A 38 -12.39 -3.57 -5.32
C ARG A 38 -13.35 -2.38 -5.29
N GLY A 39 -12.86 -1.19 -4.93
CA GLY A 39 -13.64 0.05 -4.98
C GLY A 39 -14.11 0.34 -6.40
N CYS A 40 -13.19 0.28 -7.37
CA CYS A 40 -13.49 0.51 -8.78
C CYS A 40 -14.46 -0.51 -9.37
N ALA A 41 -14.39 -1.79 -8.97
CA ALA A 41 -15.36 -2.81 -9.39
C ALA A 41 -16.82 -2.43 -9.01
N CYS A 42 -17.01 -1.71 -7.91
CA CYS A 42 -18.32 -1.26 -7.45
C CYS A 42 -18.72 0.14 -7.97
N GLU A 43 -17.75 1.03 -8.20
CA GLU A 43 -18.03 2.48 -8.32
C GLU A 43 -17.65 3.10 -9.66
N TRP A 44 -17.04 2.36 -10.60
CA TRP A 44 -16.53 2.97 -11.83
C TRP A 44 -17.60 3.71 -12.64
N GLN A 45 -18.84 3.20 -12.67
CA GLN A 45 -19.96 3.84 -13.38
C GLN A 45 -20.45 5.10 -12.66
N THR A 46 -20.59 5.04 -11.33
CA THR A 46 -21.05 6.18 -10.52
C THR A 46 -20.01 7.29 -10.46
N ALA A 47 -18.73 6.93 -10.60
CA ALA A 47 -17.60 7.85 -10.72
C ALA A 47 -17.34 8.35 -12.16
N ASN A 48 -18.18 8.00 -13.14
CA ASN A 48 -18.08 8.42 -14.56
C ASN A 48 -16.82 7.95 -15.31
N TYR A 49 -16.21 6.83 -14.92
CA TYR A 49 -15.20 6.19 -15.76
C TYR A 49 -15.85 5.38 -16.89
N ALA A 50 -15.14 5.14 -18.00
CA ALA A 50 -15.65 4.31 -19.09
C ALA A 50 -15.50 2.81 -18.81
N SER A 51 -14.66 2.43 -17.84
CA SER A 51 -14.47 1.04 -17.40
C SER A 51 -13.91 0.95 -15.98
N GLU A 52 -14.03 -0.22 -15.36
CA GLU A 52 -13.36 -0.56 -14.11
C GLU A 52 -11.84 -0.38 -14.20
N GLN A 53 -11.24 -0.79 -15.34
CA GLN A 53 -9.81 -0.67 -15.55
C GLN A 53 -9.35 0.79 -15.59
N GLU A 54 -10.12 1.67 -16.24
CA GLU A 54 -9.81 3.10 -16.26
C GLU A 54 -9.88 3.71 -14.85
N CYS A 55 -10.90 3.34 -14.07
CA CYS A 55 -10.99 3.75 -12.66
C CYS A 55 -9.76 3.29 -11.87
N PHE A 56 -9.34 2.03 -12.02
CA PHE A 56 -8.19 1.50 -11.30
C PHE A 56 -6.89 2.20 -11.70
N GLU A 57 -6.63 2.36 -13.01
CA GLU A 57 -5.41 2.99 -13.51
C GLU A 57 -5.28 4.47 -13.09
N ASP A 58 -6.41 5.17 -12.94
CA ASP A 58 -6.46 6.55 -12.48
C ASP A 58 -6.25 6.70 -10.96
N ARG A 59 -6.67 5.70 -10.18
CA ARG A 59 -6.67 5.77 -8.69
C ARG A 59 -5.58 4.98 -7.99
N ARG A 60 -4.98 3.99 -8.65
CA ARG A 60 -3.94 3.14 -8.04
C ARG A 60 -2.71 3.94 -7.64
N VAL A 61 -1.88 3.37 -6.77
CA VAL A 61 -0.62 4.03 -6.40
C VAL A 61 0.33 4.03 -7.60
N THR A 62 0.74 5.23 -8.02
CA THR A 62 1.68 5.43 -9.13
C THR A 62 3.13 5.18 -8.72
N SER A 63 4.01 5.00 -9.70
CA SER A 63 5.46 4.90 -9.44
C SER A 63 6.06 6.16 -8.80
N ALA A 64 5.48 7.34 -9.08
CA ALA A 64 5.89 8.59 -8.46
C ALA A 64 5.51 8.64 -6.97
N GLN A 65 4.30 8.20 -6.64
CA GLN A 65 3.83 8.10 -5.24
C GLN A 65 4.62 7.06 -4.46
N ARG A 66 4.91 5.91 -5.07
CA ARG A 66 5.84 4.91 -4.52
C ARG A 66 7.20 5.53 -4.19
N GLY A 67 7.82 6.21 -5.16
CA GLY A 67 9.13 6.83 -4.96
C GLY A 67 9.12 7.92 -3.89
N CYS A 68 8.03 8.68 -3.78
CA CYS A 68 7.81 9.64 -2.70
C CYS A 68 7.77 8.94 -1.34
N LEU A 69 6.99 7.86 -1.23
CA LEU A 69 6.83 7.11 0.01
C LEU A 69 8.15 6.45 0.43
N GLU A 70 8.85 5.79 -0.50
CA GLU A 70 10.19 5.21 -0.27
C GLU A 70 11.19 6.27 0.21
N GLY A 71 11.22 7.44 -0.44
CA GLY A 71 12.07 8.56 -0.01
C GLY A 71 11.72 9.06 1.39
N THR A 72 10.43 9.23 1.67
CA THR A 72 9.93 9.69 2.97
C THR A 72 10.32 8.74 4.11
N VAL A 73 10.20 7.43 3.89
CA VAL A 73 10.55 6.44 4.93
C VAL A 73 12.06 6.25 5.08
N ASP A 74 12.84 6.45 4.00
CA ASP A 74 14.31 6.39 4.05
C ASP A 74 14.91 7.66 4.70
N ASP A 75 14.28 8.82 4.51
CA ASP A 75 14.70 10.10 5.11
C ASP A 75 14.15 10.29 6.54
N ALA A 76 13.26 9.41 7.01
CA ALA A 76 12.65 9.51 8.32
C ALA A 76 13.73 9.56 9.44
N PRO A 77 13.63 10.52 10.37
CA PRO A 77 14.62 10.69 11.45
C PRO A 77 14.63 9.49 12.40
N ASN A 78 13.54 8.73 12.45
CA ASN A 78 13.39 7.51 13.21
C ASN A 78 12.84 6.38 12.33
N ARG A 79 13.70 5.44 11.97
CA ARG A 79 13.32 4.24 11.21
C ARG A 79 12.22 3.43 11.88
N GLU A 80 12.24 3.34 13.22
CA GLU A 80 11.22 2.58 13.95
C GLU A 80 9.85 3.26 13.84
N SER A 81 9.79 4.60 13.85
CA SER A 81 8.54 5.33 13.59
C SER A 81 8.03 5.06 12.17
N ALA A 82 8.90 5.14 11.16
CA ALA A 82 8.53 4.83 9.77
C ALA A 82 8.01 3.39 9.62
N GLU A 83 8.68 2.43 10.27
CA GLU A 83 8.23 1.03 10.28
C GLU A 83 6.87 0.86 10.96
N ARG A 84 6.64 1.48 12.12
CA ARG A 84 5.35 1.45 12.83
C ARG A 84 4.23 2.07 11.99
N LEU A 85 4.48 3.19 11.30
CA LEU A 85 3.49 3.82 10.43
C LEU A 85 3.14 2.93 9.24
N LEU A 86 4.14 2.34 8.57
CA LEU A 86 3.89 1.40 7.48
C LEU A 86 3.08 0.18 7.94
N ASP A 87 3.42 -0.39 9.09
CA ASP A 87 2.69 -1.53 9.65
C ASP A 87 1.25 -1.13 10.04
N CYS A 88 1.06 0.06 10.62
CA CYS A 88 -0.24 0.57 11.01
C CYS A 88 -1.14 0.84 9.80
N TYR A 89 -0.63 1.52 8.76
CA TYR A 89 -1.38 1.74 7.52
C TYR A 89 -1.71 0.42 6.83
N THR A 90 -0.77 -0.52 6.78
CA THR A 90 -1.02 -1.85 6.21
C THR A 90 -2.16 -2.56 6.97
N ALA A 91 -2.16 -2.49 8.30
CA ALA A 91 -3.23 -3.05 9.12
C ALA A 91 -4.58 -2.34 8.91
N ALA A 92 -4.58 -1.01 8.75
CA ALA A 92 -5.80 -0.26 8.44
C ALA A 92 -6.40 -0.68 7.09
N TYR A 93 -5.58 -0.84 6.05
CA TYR A 93 -6.05 -1.36 4.75
C TYR A 93 -6.56 -2.80 4.84
N ASP A 94 -5.91 -3.67 5.63
CA ASP A 94 -6.36 -5.05 5.83
C ASP A 94 -7.72 -5.10 6.56
N SER A 95 -7.91 -4.20 7.54
CA SER A 95 -9.18 -3.99 8.23
C SER A 95 -10.28 -3.53 7.26
N LEU A 96 -9.99 -2.55 6.39
CA LEU A 96 -10.91 -2.09 5.34
C LEU A 96 -11.31 -3.24 4.40
N GLY A 97 -10.31 -4.00 3.93
CA GLY A 97 -10.51 -5.14 3.05
C GLY A 97 -11.36 -6.23 3.69
N SER A 98 -11.13 -6.50 4.97
CA SER A 98 -11.89 -7.45 5.79
C SER A 98 -13.33 -6.99 6.02
N CYS A 99 -13.54 -5.72 6.36
CA CYS A 99 -14.85 -5.13 6.59
C CYS A 99 -15.69 -5.11 5.31
N SER A 100 -15.11 -4.64 4.21
CA SER A 100 -15.85 -4.44 2.97
C SER A 100 -15.88 -5.67 2.04
N GLY A 101 -15.09 -6.71 2.32
CA GLY A 101 -14.85 -7.83 1.38
C GLY A 101 -16.00 -8.80 1.23
N GLY A 102 -16.90 -8.82 2.21
CA GLY A 102 -18.14 -9.58 2.15
C GLY A 102 -19.36 -8.76 1.74
N LEU A 103 -19.20 -7.47 1.42
CA LEU A 103 -20.32 -6.57 1.15
C LEU A 103 -20.62 -6.51 -0.34
N ASP A 104 -21.91 -6.50 -0.68
CA ASP A 104 -22.34 -6.26 -2.06
C ASP A 104 -22.10 -4.79 -2.44
N CYS A 105 -21.88 -4.52 -3.73
CA CYS A 105 -21.69 -3.15 -4.21
C CYS A 105 -22.89 -2.23 -3.98
N THR A 106 -24.07 -2.79 -3.70
CA THR A 106 -25.29 -2.03 -3.38
C THR A 106 -25.45 -1.71 -1.89
N ASP A 107 -24.59 -2.27 -1.02
CA ASP A 107 -24.60 -2.03 0.43
C ASP A 107 -23.85 -0.74 0.78
N ASP A 108 -24.23 0.37 0.15
CA ASP A 108 -23.52 1.65 0.20
C ASP A 108 -23.26 2.13 1.63
N LEU A 109 -24.23 1.97 2.53
CA LEU A 109 -24.09 2.41 3.93
C LEU A 109 -23.05 1.59 4.71
N SER A 110 -23.00 0.28 4.50
CA SER A 110 -22.03 -0.60 5.17
C SER A 110 -20.64 -0.39 4.61
N ARG A 111 -20.51 -0.22 3.28
CA ARG A 111 -19.24 0.11 2.62
C ARG A 111 -18.70 1.46 3.07
N LEU A 112 -19.57 2.46 3.18
CA LEU A 112 -19.23 3.78 3.72
C LEU A 112 -18.78 3.68 5.19
N ALA A 113 -19.45 2.87 6.01
CA ALA A 113 -19.03 2.66 7.40
C ALA A 113 -17.62 2.07 7.48
N CYS A 114 -17.29 1.06 6.67
CA CYS A 114 -15.93 0.51 6.59
C CYS A 114 -14.90 1.57 6.17
N ALA A 115 -15.22 2.40 5.18
CA ALA A 115 -14.32 3.48 4.72
C ALA A 115 -14.11 4.57 5.79
N LEU A 116 -15.14 4.87 6.59
CA LEU A 116 -15.04 5.81 7.71
C LEU A 116 -14.17 5.24 8.83
N GLU A 117 -14.35 3.96 9.18
CA GLU A 117 -13.50 3.26 10.15
C GLU A 117 -12.03 3.26 9.70
N PHE A 118 -11.77 2.95 8.43
CA PHE A 118 -10.44 3.06 7.83
C PHE A 118 -9.85 4.47 7.97
N GLY A 119 -10.62 5.52 7.71
CA GLY A 119 -10.15 6.90 7.87
C GLY A 119 -9.78 7.24 9.31
N VAL A 120 -10.50 6.70 10.29
CA VAL A 120 -10.16 6.82 11.72
C VAL A 120 -8.87 6.07 12.02
N ASP A 121 -8.75 4.81 11.59
CA ASP A 121 -7.55 3.98 11.83
C ASP A 121 -6.29 4.65 11.25
N VAL A 122 -6.35 5.14 10.02
CA VAL A 122 -5.25 5.86 9.37
C VAL A 122 -4.87 7.14 10.13
N THR A 123 -5.85 7.89 10.62
CA THR A 123 -5.60 9.11 11.40
C THR A 123 -4.93 8.78 12.74
N ASP A 124 -5.37 7.71 13.40
CA ASP A 124 -4.83 7.28 14.69
C ASP A 124 -3.38 6.78 14.60
N CYS A 125 -3.00 6.16 13.47
CA CYS A 125 -1.63 5.74 13.19
C CYS A 125 -0.61 6.88 13.32
N GLY A 126 -0.98 8.10 12.91
CA GLY A 126 -0.10 9.27 12.89
C GLY A 126 0.09 9.99 14.23
N SER A 127 -0.59 9.54 15.29
CA SER A 127 -0.63 10.28 16.57
C SER A 127 0.73 10.43 17.27
N GLU A 128 1.65 9.50 17.06
CA GLU A 128 2.99 9.51 17.68
C GLU A 128 4.06 10.27 16.86
N ASP A 129 3.88 10.35 15.54
CA ASP A 129 4.80 11.02 14.61
C ASP A 129 3.99 11.71 13.48
N PRO A 130 3.31 12.83 13.81
CA PRO A 130 2.29 13.42 12.93
C PRO A 130 2.89 14.04 11.66
N ASP A 131 4.13 14.53 11.73
CA ASP A 131 4.81 15.12 10.57
C ASP A 131 5.16 14.02 9.55
N LEU A 132 5.78 12.93 10.00
CA LEU A 132 6.09 11.78 9.13
C LEU A 132 4.80 11.14 8.58
N ALA A 133 3.77 11.01 9.40
CA ALA A 133 2.48 10.50 8.97
C ALA A 133 1.84 11.37 7.88
N ALA A 134 1.88 12.69 8.03
CA ALA A 134 1.38 13.64 7.04
C ALA A 134 2.15 13.55 5.72
N ASP A 135 3.49 13.49 5.77
CA ASP A 135 4.33 13.35 4.58
C ASP A 135 4.03 12.04 3.82
N MET A 136 3.89 10.92 4.55
CA MET A 136 3.53 9.62 3.96
C MET A 136 2.13 9.65 3.31
N LEU A 137 1.14 10.26 3.97
CA LEU A 137 -0.22 10.39 3.43
C LEU A 137 -0.27 11.31 2.22
N GLN A 138 0.52 12.39 2.22
CA GLN A 138 0.68 13.25 1.05
C GLN A 138 1.29 12.49 -0.13
N CYS A 139 2.30 11.64 0.10
CA CYS A 139 2.84 10.76 -0.94
C CYS A 139 1.79 9.80 -1.51
N LEU A 140 0.86 9.31 -0.69
CA LEU A 140 -0.23 8.43 -1.12
C LEU A 140 -1.39 9.17 -1.80
N GLY A 141 -1.35 10.50 -1.86
CA GLY A 141 -2.46 11.31 -2.39
C GLY A 141 -3.68 11.37 -1.47
N VAL A 142 -3.49 11.09 -0.17
CA VAL A 142 -4.52 11.12 0.87
C VAL A 142 -4.28 12.35 1.74
N GLY A 143 -4.55 13.57 1.25
CA GLY A 143 -4.20 14.77 2.03
C GLY A 143 -4.37 16.14 1.38
N ASP A 144 -5.48 16.39 0.70
CA ASP A 144 -5.93 17.75 0.33
C ASP A 144 -7.28 18.09 0.99
#